data_AF-B1HT05-F1
#
_entry.id   AF-B1HT05-F1
#
_cell.length_a   1.000
_cell.length_b   1.000
_cell.length_c   1.000
_cell.angle_alpha   90.00
_cell.angle_beta   90.00
_cell.angle_gamma   90.00
#
_symmetry.space_group_name_H-M   'P 1'
#
loop_
_entity.id
_entity.type
_entity.pdbx_description
1 polymer ?
#
loop_
_entity_poly.entity_id
_entity_poly.type
_entity_poly.pdbx_seq_one_letter_code
_entity_poly.pdbx_strand_id
1 'polypeptide(L)'
;MSKDQFLKYFYLPLLIGSMLMMVGCGDPIIEIEEANTYHWQKNMNEVEFEKLKNDMSYIEVVETAGGAGKKVKNNEYRWNDETLLTQAYIVKFKDDKLIAKEIVAVKGHSNR
;
A
#
# COMPACT_ATOMS: atom_id res chain seq x y z
N MET A 1 -38.45 9.39 38.00
CA MET A 1 -37.79 9.43 36.68
C MET A 1 -38.39 8.31 35.84
N SER A 2 -39.00 8.60 34.69
CA SER A 2 -39.68 7.56 33.88
C SER A 2 -38.66 6.55 33.34
N LYS A 3 -39.01 5.25 33.31
CA LYS A 3 -38.18 4.17 32.74
C LYS A 3 -37.73 4.49 31.31
N ASP A 4 -38.54 5.23 30.56
CA ASP A 4 -38.24 5.64 29.18
C ASP A 4 -37.09 6.67 29.09
N GLN A 5 -36.96 7.54 30.09
CA GLN A 5 -35.84 8.49 30.16
C GLN A 5 -34.54 7.76 30.48
N PHE A 6 -34.59 6.77 31.38
CA PHE A 6 -33.42 5.98 31.75
C PHE A 6 -32.88 5.15 30.57
N LEU A 7 -33.77 4.53 29.79
CA LEU A 7 -33.39 3.83 28.56
C LEU A 7 -32.73 4.79 27.55
N LYS A 8 -33.33 5.95 27.29
CA LYS A 8 -32.77 6.92 26.34
C LYS A 8 -31.37 7.38 26.73
N TYR A 9 -31.13 7.71 27.99
CA TYR A 9 -29.83 8.19 28.45
C TYR A 9 -28.72 7.13 28.43
N PHE A 10 -29.09 5.84 28.49
CA PHE A 10 -28.11 4.76 28.46
C PHE A 10 -27.78 4.30 27.02
N TYR A 11 -28.79 4.18 26.16
CA TYR A 11 -28.60 3.68 24.79
C TYR A 11 -28.05 4.72 23.81
N LEU A 12 -28.38 6.01 23.98
CA LEU A 12 -27.87 7.07 23.08
C LEU A 12 -26.33 7.20 23.10
N PRO A 13 -25.65 7.27 24.27
CA PRO A 13 -24.19 7.35 24.28
C PRO A 13 -23.52 6.03 23.88
N LEU A 14 -24.18 4.88 24.08
CA LEU A 14 -23.70 3.56 23.63
C LEU A 14 -23.71 3.46 22.09
N LEU A 15 -24.75 4.01 21.44
CA LEU A 15 -24.85 4.09 19.98
C LEU A 15 -23.86 5.09 19.36
N ILE A 16 -23.63 6.24 20.02
CA ILE A 16 -22.63 7.21 19.56
C ILE A 16 -21.21 6.63 19.75
N GLY A 17 -20.97 5.95 20.88
CA GLY A 17 -19.71 5.27 21.17
C GLY A 17 -19.38 4.15 20.18
N SER A 18 -20.38 3.37 19.75
CA SER A 18 -20.16 2.31 18.75
C SER A 18 -19.90 2.88 17.34
N MET A 19 -20.49 4.03 17.01
CA MET A 19 -20.29 4.70 15.72
C MET A 19 -18.87 5.27 15.58
N LEU A 20 -18.22 5.67 16.69
CA LEU A 20 -16.84 6.15 16.70
C LEU A 20 -15.79 5.05 16.49
N MET A 21 -16.10 3.80 16.85
CA MET A 21 -15.19 2.65 16.68
C MET A 21 -15.04 2.21 15.21
N MET A 22 -15.90 2.68 14.30
CA MET A 22 -15.86 2.31 12.88
C MET A 22 -15.10 3.31 11.98
N VAL A 23 -14.45 4.33 12.56
CA VAL A 23 -13.73 5.39 11.80
C VAL A 23 -12.23 5.08 11.65
N GLY A 24 -11.77 3.92 12.10
CA GLY A 24 -10.43 3.42 11.79
C GLY A 24 -10.34 2.89 10.35
N CYS A 25 -10.64 3.71 9.35
CA CYS A 25 -10.21 3.44 7.97
C CYS A 25 -8.71 3.78 7.91
N GLY A 26 -7.87 2.84 8.33
CA GLY A 26 -6.44 2.89 8.05
C GLY A 26 -6.22 2.90 6.54
N ASP A 27 -5.22 3.64 6.08
CA ASP A 27 -4.78 3.51 4.70
C ASP A 27 -4.07 2.15 4.58
N PRO A 28 -4.57 1.20 3.77
CA PRO A 28 -4.01 -0.14 3.70
C PRO A 28 -2.53 -0.13 3.27
N ILE A 29 -2.09 0.90 2.55
CA ILE A 29 -0.68 1.06 2.18
C ILE A 29 0.17 1.38 3.41
N ILE A 30 -0.33 2.22 4.32
CA ILE A 30 0.37 2.56 5.56
C ILE A 30 0.49 1.32 6.44
N GLU A 31 -0.56 0.51 6.54
CA GLU A 31 -0.53 -0.74 7.31
C GLU A 31 0.51 -1.72 6.76
N ILE A 32 0.62 -1.84 5.43
CA ILE A 32 1.66 -2.65 4.76
C ILE A 32 3.06 -2.11 5.10
N GLU A 33 3.28 -0.80 4.98
CA GLU A 33 4.60 -0.21 5.23
C GLU A 33 5.00 -0.25 6.71
N GLU A 34 4.04 -0.15 7.64
CA GLU A 34 4.27 -0.25 9.09
C GLU A 34 4.54 -1.69 9.55
N ALA A 35 4.10 -2.70 8.78
CA ALA A 35 4.41 -4.10 9.05
C ALA A 35 5.87 -4.46 8.71
N ASN A 36 6.59 -3.60 7.98
CA ASN A 36 7.99 -3.82 7.67
C ASN A 36 8.88 -3.71 8.91
N THR A 37 9.89 -4.57 8.98
CA THR A 37 10.92 -4.47 10.03
C THR A 37 11.83 -3.25 9.80
N TYR A 38 12.05 -2.87 8.54
CA TYR A 38 12.91 -1.77 8.15
C TYR A 38 12.31 -0.92 7.04
N HIS A 39 12.57 0.39 7.06
CA HIS A 39 12.03 1.36 6.09
C HIS A 39 12.41 1.09 4.62
N TRP A 40 13.49 0.37 4.35
CA TRP A 40 13.92 0.08 2.98
C TRP A 40 13.13 -1.07 2.34
N GLN A 41 12.39 -1.86 3.14
CA GLN A 41 11.56 -2.99 2.70
C GLN A 41 10.27 -2.57 1.97
N LYS A 42 10.07 -1.26 1.78
CA LYS A 42 9.04 -0.71 0.88
C LYS A 42 9.47 -0.71 -0.59
N ASN A 43 10.76 -0.98 -0.84
CA ASN A 43 11.28 -1.20 -2.17
C ASN A 43 11.03 -2.67 -2.56
N MET A 44 11.25 -3.04 -3.82
CA MET A 44 10.97 -4.39 -4.29
C MET A 44 12.28 -5.12 -4.55
N ASN A 45 12.35 -6.42 -4.28
CA ASN A 45 13.45 -7.28 -4.72
C ASN A 45 13.04 -8.18 -5.90
N GLU A 46 14.00 -8.88 -6.50
CA GLU A 46 13.78 -9.74 -7.67
C GLU A 46 12.76 -10.86 -7.39
N VAL A 47 12.81 -11.45 -6.19
CA VAL A 47 11.90 -12.54 -5.78
C VAL A 47 10.45 -12.05 -5.69
N GLU A 48 10.22 -10.83 -5.20
CA GLU A 48 8.89 -10.20 -5.15
C GLU A 48 8.43 -9.80 -6.55
N PHE A 49 9.32 -9.25 -7.37
CA PHE A 49 9.02 -8.91 -8.75
C PHE A 49 8.58 -10.12 -9.56
N GLU A 50 9.22 -11.27 -9.38
CA GLU A 50 8.86 -12.52 -10.04
C GLU A 50 7.45 -13.00 -9.66
N LYS A 51 7.02 -12.78 -8.41
CA LYS A 51 5.67 -13.16 -7.93
C LYS A 51 4.55 -12.35 -8.59
N LEU A 52 4.85 -11.18 -9.16
CA LEU A 52 3.86 -10.35 -9.83
C LEU A 52 3.28 -11.05 -11.06
N LYS A 53 1.94 -11.06 -11.16
CA LYS A 53 1.19 -11.66 -12.26
C LYS A 53 0.28 -10.63 -12.91
N ASN A 54 -0.05 -10.86 -14.17
CA ASN A 54 -1.09 -10.08 -14.84
C ASN A 54 -2.40 -10.14 -14.05
N ASP A 55 -3.20 -9.08 -14.18
CA ASP A 55 -4.50 -8.90 -13.52
C ASP A 55 -4.47 -8.73 -11.99
N MET A 56 -3.28 -8.68 -11.37
CA MET A 56 -3.13 -8.17 -10.00
C MET A 56 -3.53 -6.70 -9.92
N SER A 57 -4.27 -6.34 -8.88
CA SER A 57 -4.58 -4.97 -8.51
C SER A 57 -3.35 -4.22 -8.01
N TYR A 58 -3.44 -2.89 -7.97
CA TYR A 58 -2.35 -2.09 -7.41
C TYR A 58 -2.05 -2.50 -5.97
N ILE A 59 -3.07 -2.75 -5.14
CA ILE A 59 -2.87 -3.11 -3.74
C ILE A 59 -2.20 -4.48 -3.58
N GLU A 60 -2.56 -5.48 -4.38
CA GLU A 60 -1.90 -6.81 -4.35
C GLU A 60 -0.40 -6.70 -4.73
N VAL A 61 -0.06 -5.79 -5.66
CA VAL A 61 1.34 -5.51 -6.00
C VAL A 61 2.06 -4.82 -4.84
N VAL A 62 1.42 -3.87 -4.17
CA VAL A 62 1.97 -3.18 -2.98
C VAL A 62 2.22 -4.16 -1.84
N GLU A 63 1.28 -5.06 -1.55
CA GLU A 63 1.42 -6.13 -0.55
C GLU A 63 2.58 -7.06 -0.90
N THR A 64 2.73 -7.42 -2.18
CA THR A 64 3.83 -8.27 -2.64
C THR A 64 5.19 -7.58 -2.49
N ALA A 65 5.24 -6.27 -2.69
CA ALA A 65 6.45 -5.45 -2.65
C ALA A 65 6.78 -4.88 -1.25
N GLY A 66 5.91 -5.07 -0.26
CA GLY A 66 6.06 -4.46 1.06
C GLY A 66 5.89 -2.94 1.10
N GLY A 67 5.40 -2.28 0.04
CA GLY A 67 5.20 -0.83 0.07
C GLY A 67 4.85 -0.17 -1.27
N ALA A 68 4.58 1.14 -1.21
CA ALA A 68 4.06 1.87 -2.36
C ALA A 68 5.12 2.16 -3.42
N GLY A 69 4.75 1.93 -4.69
CA GLY A 69 5.57 2.31 -5.83
C GLY A 69 5.53 3.81 -6.08
N LYS A 70 6.66 4.40 -6.49
CA LYS A 70 6.70 5.79 -6.93
C LYS A 70 6.07 5.91 -8.31
N LYS A 71 5.00 6.70 -8.43
CA LYS A 71 4.39 7.01 -9.73
C LYS A 71 5.41 7.75 -10.63
N VAL A 72 5.66 7.21 -11.83
CA VAL A 72 6.57 7.81 -12.82
C VAL A 72 5.82 8.39 -14.01
N LYS A 73 4.70 7.77 -14.42
CA LYS A 73 3.78 8.25 -15.45
C LYS A 73 2.36 7.82 -15.11
N ASN A 74 1.38 8.18 -15.96
CA ASN A 74 0.02 7.68 -15.81
C ASN A 74 0.02 6.15 -15.87
N ASN A 75 -0.48 5.55 -14.80
CA ASN A 75 -0.56 4.11 -14.58
C ASN A 75 0.78 3.36 -14.65
N GLU A 76 1.91 4.04 -14.51
CA GLU A 76 3.24 3.41 -14.40
C GLU A 76 3.85 3.77 -13.04
N TYR A 77 4.22 2.74 -12.29
CA TYR A 77 4.81 2.86 -10.95
C TYR A 77 6.17 2.21 -10.93
N ARG A 78 7.07 2.76 -10.12
CA ARG A 78 8.46 2.35 -9.97
C ARG A 78 8.75 1.96 -8.54
N TRP A 79 9.29 0.76 -8.36
CA TRP A 79 10.01 0.36 -7.16
C TRP A 79 11.50 0.39 -7.45
N ASN A 80 12.32 0.90 -6.54
CA ASN A 80 13.75 0.68 -6.63
C ASN A 80 14.05 -0.76 -6.20
N ASP A 81 15.19 -1.29 -6.64
CA ASP A 81 15.68 -2.53 -6.07
C ASP A 81 16.15 -2.33 -4.63
N GLU A 82 15.72 -3.20 -3.72
CA GLU A 82 16.10 -3.18 -2.30
C GLU A 82 17.62 -3.26 -2.08
N THR A 83 18.34 -3.96 -2.97
CA THR A 83 19.74 -4.34 -2.76
C THR A 83 20.70 -3.61 -3.71
N LEU A 84 20.44 -3.69 -5.02
CA LEU A 84 21.37 -3.30 -6.06
C LEU A 84 21.42 -1.79 -6.26
N LEU A 85 20.33 -1.05 -5.97
CA LEU A 85 20.15 0.41 -6.17
C LEU A 85 20.42 0.95 -7.59
N THR A 86 21.04 0.14 -8.48
CA THR A 86 21.29 0.37 -9.90
C THR A 86 20.20 -0.23 -10.78
N GLN A 87 19.15 -0.75 -10.16
CA GLN A 87 18.01 -1.40 -10.81
C GLN A 87 16.71 -0.85 -10.22
N ALA A 88 15.66 -0.85 -11.03
CA ALA A 88 14.31 -0.58 -10.61
C ALA A 88 13.32 -1.43 -11.41
N TYR A 89 12.14 -1.62 -10.83
CA TYR A 89 11.04 -2.38 -11.39
C TYR A 89 9.93 -1.40 -11.77
N ILE A 90 9.55 -1.39 -13.06
CA ILE A 90 8.42 -0.63 -13.55
C ILE A 90 7.24 -1.57 -13.72
N VAL A 91 6.11 -1.22 -13.11
CA VAL A 91 4.85 -1.96 -13.21
C VAL A 91 3.80 -1.05 -13.81
N LYS A 92 3.07 -1.56 -14.81
CA LYS A 92 2.05 -0.81 -15.55
C LYS A 92 0.68 -1.39 -15.29
N PHE A 93 -0.28 -0.50 -15.08
CA PHE A 93 -1.65 -0.83 -14.78
C PHE A 93 -2.61 -0.29 -15.84
N LYS A 94 -3.75 -0.93 -15.98
CA LYS A 94 -4.91 -0.42 -16.70
C LYS A 94 -6.15 -0.88 -15.96
N ASP A 95 -7.06 0.04 -15.65
CA ASP A 95 -8.31 -0.27 -14.92
C ASP A 95 -8.04 -1.06 -13.62
N ASP A 96 -7.02 -0.64 -12.86
CA ASP A 96 -6.53 -1.32 -11.64
C ASP A 96 -6.07 -2.77 -11.87
N LYS A 97 -5.53 -3.07 -13.05
CA LYS A 97 -5.00 -4.40 -13.38
C LYS A 97 -3.59 -4.29 -13.94
N LEU A 98 -2.67 -5.09 -13.39
CA LEU A 98 -1.31 -5.22 -13.89
C LEU A 98 -1.38 -5.78 -15.32
N ILE A 99 -0.83 -5.02 -16.27
CA ILE A 99 -0.77 -5.40 -17.69
C ILE A 99 0.65 -5.61 -18.20
N ALA A 100 1.65 -5.05 -17.52
CA ALA A 100 3.04 -5.20 -17.90
C ALA A 100 3.98 -4.95 -16.71
N LYS A 101 5.15 -5.59 -16.74
CA LYS A 101 6.24 -5.37 -15.81
C LYS A 101 7.58 -5.41 -16.55
N GLU A 102 8.51 -4.52 -16.19
CA GLU A 102 9.84 -4.46 -16.80
C GLU A 102 10.92 -4.08 -15.78
N ILE A 103 12.13 -4.59 -15.99
CA ILE A 103 13.32 -4.25 -15.21
C ILE A 103 14.07 -3.15 -15.95
N VAL A 104 14.43 -2.07 -15.25
CA VAL A 104 15.18 -0.95 -15.83
C VAL A 104 16.47 -0.69 -15.05
N ALA A 105 17.54 -0.41 -15.78
CA ALA A 105 18.79 0.04 -15.19
C ALA A 105 18.66 1.49 -14.71
N VAL A 106 19.02 1.74 -13.46
CA VAL A 106 19.06 3.07 -12.85
C VAL A 106 20.51 3.52 -12.85
N LYS A 107 20.84 4.49 -13.72
CA LYS A 107 22.14 5.17 -13.65
C LYS A 107 22.13 6.08 -12.43
N GLY A 108 22.96 5.76 -11.44
CA GLY A 108 23.28 6.70 -10.36
C GLY A 108 23.90 7.96 -10.97
N HIS A 109 23.45 9.14 -10.53
CA HIS A 109 24.12 10.40 -10.86
C HIS A 109 25.43 10.48 -10.06
N SER A 110 26.42 9.65 -10.41
CA SER A 110 27.78 9.85 -9.97
C SER A 110 28.34 11.03 -10.78
N ASN A 111 28.25 12.23 -10.23
CA ASN A 111 29.03 13.39 -10.69
C ASN A 111 30.48 13.34 -10.17
N ARG A 112 30.99 12.16 -9.80
CA ARG A 112 32.37 12.02 -9.31
C ARG A 112 33.37 12.10 -10.45
#